data_AF-A0A6B3HRZ7-F1
#
_entry.id   AF-A0A6B3HRZ7-F1
#
_cell.length_a   1.000
_cell.length_b   1.000
_cell.length_c   1.000
_cell.angle_alpha   90.00
_cell.angle_beta   90.00
_cell.angle_gamma   90.00
#
_symmetry.space_group_name_H-M   'P 1'
#
loop_
_entity.id
_entity.type
_entity.pdbx_description
1 polymer ?
#
loop_
_entity_poly.entity_id
_entity_poly.type
_entity_poly.pdbx_seq_one_letter_code
_entity_poly.pdbx_strand_id
1 'polypeptide(L)'
;RGRVLFVDDLVTAPESRGRGVGAHLLAELERRALAAACARVELDSGTANVHAHRFYHARRMTIGALHFGLDIAADTAPDTAPEVAPDTAPE
;
A
#
# COMPACT_ATOMS: atom_id res chain seq x y z
N ARG A 1 -21.72 7.64 11.26
CA ARG A 1 -20.87 7.06 10.20
C ARG A 1 -21.21 7.80 8.90
N GLY A 2 -20.21 8.35 8.22
CA GLY A 2 -20.39 9.10 6.96
C GLY A 2 -19.63 8.45 5.82
N ARG A 3 -19.86 8.93 4.59
CA ARG A 3 -19.14 8.45 3.40
C ARG A 3 -17.65 8.81 3.51
N VAL A 4 -16.78 7.96 2.98
CA VAL A 4 -15.33 8.21 2.93
C VAL A 4 -14.90 8.22 1.47
N LEU A 5 -14.06 9.19 1.10
CA LEU A 5 -13.32 9.12 -0.15
C LEU A 5 -11.99 8.41 0.15
N PHE A 6 -11.83 7.19 -0.36
CA PHE A 6 -10.57 6.47 -0.27
C PHE A 6 -9.72 6.77 -1.49
N VAL A 7 -8.42 7.00 -1.27
CA VAL A 7 -7.44 7.24 -2.33
C VAL A 7 -6.56 6.00 -2.43
N ASP A 8 -6.59 5.36 -3.60
CA ASP A 8 -5.77 4.18 -3.89
C ASP A 8 -4.30 4.57 -4.02
N ASP A 9 -4.02 5.49 -4.96
CA ASP A 9 -2.67 6.00 -5.21
C ASP A 9 -2.63 7.53 -5.29
N LEU A 10 -1.70 8.15 -4.56
CA LEU A 10 -1.35 9.55 -4.72
C LEU A 10 0.15 9.69 -4.99
N VAL A 11 0.50 9.70 -6.27
CA VAL A 11 1.90 9.71 -6.73
C VAL A 11 2.22 11.04 -7.40
N THR A 12 3.41 11.55 -7.12
CA THR A 12 4.02 12.65 -7.87
C THR A 12 5.35 12.14 -8.44
N ALA A 13 5.55 12.42 -9.73
CA ALA A 13 6.78 12.07 -10.43
C ALA A 13 8.01 12.66 -9.68
N PRO A 14 9.11 11.90 -9.50
CA PRO A 14 10.28 12.29 -8.71
C PRO A 14 10.81 13.73 -8.92
N GLU A 15 11.10 14.07 -10.17
CA GLU A 15 11.45 15.40 -10.74
C GLU A 15 10.45 16.51 -10.41
N SER A 16 9.19 16.17 -10.14
CA SER A 16 8.13 17.13 -9.82
C SER A 16 7.86 17.28 -8.32
N ARG A 17 8.59 16.55 -7.45
CA ARG A 17 8.45 16.64 -5.99
C ARG A 17 8.93 17.99 -5.47
N GLY A 18 8.36 18.43 -4.34
CA GLY A 18 8.69 19.73 -3.74
C GLY A 18 8.10 20.95 -4.46
N ARG A 19 7.42 20.76 -5.60
CA ARG A 19 6.80 21.85 -6.40
C ARG A 19 5.33 22.10 -6.09
N GLY A 20 4.80 21.50 -5.03
CA GLY A 20 3.40 21.66 -4.62
C GLY A 20 2.36 20.83 -5.39
N VAL A 21 2.77 19.97 -6.33
CA VAL A 21 1.83 19.14 -7.14
C VAL A 21 0.95 18.26 -6.25
N GLY A 22 1.54 17.48 -5.34
CA GLY A 22 0.75 16.67 -4.39
C GLY A 22 -0.13 17.51 -3.47
N ALA A 23 0.29 18.74 -3.14
CA ALA A 23 -0.50 19.69 -2.37
C ALA A 23 -1.80 20.03 -3.10
N HIS A 24 -1.66 20.41 -4.37
CA HIS A 24 -2.76 20.73 -5.27
C HIS A 24 -3.70 19.53 -5.49
N LEU A 25 -3.15 18.33 -5.72
CA LEU A 25 -3.95 17.13 -5.93
C LEU A 25 -4.84 16.80 -4.72
N LEU A 26 -4.35 16.90 -3.49
CA LEU A 26 -5.21 16.62 -2.33
C LEU A 26 -6.22 17.73 -2.06
N ALA A 27 -5.87 18.99 -2.29
CA ALA A 27 -6.85 20.07 -2.19
C ALA A 27 -8.04 19.81 -3.13
N GLU A 28 -7.77 19.28 -4.33
CA GLU A 28 -8.83 18.86 -5.25
C GLU A 28 -9.61 17.63 -4.74
N LEU A 29 -8.93 16.63 -4.15
CA LEU A 29 -9.61 15.48 -3.53
C LEU A 29 -10.51 15.89 -2.35
N GLU A 30 -10.06 16.82 -1.50
CA GLU A 30 -10.86 17.41 -0.43
C GLU A 30 -12.11 18.10 -0.99
N ARG A 31 -11.95 18.92 -2.03
CA ARG A 31 -13.07 19.59 -2.70
C ARG A 31 -14.10 18.58 -3.25
N ARG A 32 -13.63 17.49 -3.88
CA ARG A 32 -14.49 16.41 -4.38
C ARG A 32 -15.17 15.65 -3.25
N ALA A 33 -14.47 15.37 -2.17
CA ALA A 33 -15.02 14.71 -0.99
C ALA A 33 -16.16 15.55 -0.39
N LEU A 34 -15.96 16.86 -0.24
CA LEU A 34 -17.00 17.78 0.24
C LEU A 34 -18.22 17.78 -0.69
N ALA A 35 -18.02 17.90 -2.01
CA ALA A 35 -19.10 17.88 -2.99
C ALA A 35 -19.89 16.55 -2.98
N ALA A 36 -19.21 15.44 -2.66
CA ALA A 36 -19.81 14.11 -2.54
C ALA A 36 -20.39 13.82 -1.15
N ALA A 37 -20.44 14.80 -0.25
CA ALA A 37 -20.86 14.67 1.15
C ALA A 37 -20.09 13.57 1.91
N CYS A 38 -18.80 13.42 1.61
CA CYS A 38 -17.89 12.59 2.39
C CYS A 38 -17.52 13.29 3.70
N ALA A 39 -17.45 12.50 4.77
CA ALA A 39 -17.00 12.95 6.08
C ALA A 39 -15.47 12.95 6.19
N ARG A 40 -14.76 12.13 5.40
CA ARG A 40 -13.30 11.93 5.50
C ARG A 40 -12.69 11.61 4.14
N VAL A 41 -11.40 11.93 4.00
CA VAL A 41 -10.50 11.44 2.96
C VAL A 41 -9.48 10.53 3.63
N GLU A 42 -9.31 9.31 3.13
CA GLU A 42 -8.44 8.29 3.71
C GLU A 42 -7.57 7.63 2.64
N LEU A 43 -6.41 7.15 3.06
CA LEU A 43 -5.46 6.40 2.23
C LEU A 43 -4.61 5.51 3.14
N ASP A 44 -4.11 4.43 2.58
CA ASP A 44 -3.05 3.64 3.19
C ASP A 44 -1.69 4.08 2.64
N SER A 45 -0.65 3.98 3.45
CA SER A 45 0.72 4.28 3.04
C SER A 45 1.65 3.23 3.62
N GLY A 46 2.53 2.70 2.78
CA GLY A 46 3.53 1.72 3.19
C GLY A 46 4.42 2.27 4.31
N THR A 47 4.72 1.45 5.31
CA THR A 47 5.44 1.84 6.53
C THR A 47 6.81 2.47 6.27
N ALA A 48 7.48 2.07 5.19
CA ALA A 48 8.78 2.62 4.77
C ALA A 48 8.68 4.01 4.08
N ASN A 49 7.49 4.47 3.71
CA ASN A 49 7.30 5.71 2.95
C ASN A 49 7.28 6.96 3.85
N VAL A 50 8.38 7.17 4.58
CA VAL A 50 8.53 8.29 5.55
C VAL A 50 8.29 9.66 4.92
N HIS A 51 8.65 9.83 3.64
CA HIS A 51 8.44 11.08 2.91
C HIS A 51 6.95 11.38 2.72
N ALA A 52 6.15 10.37 2.34
CA ALA A 52 4.71 10.52 2.24
C ALA A 52 4.08 10.75 3.61
N HIS A 53 4.51 10.05 4.67
CA HIS A 53 4.00 10.27 6.03
C HIS A 53 4.21 11.72 6.50
N ARG A 54 5.43 12.27 6.34
CA ARG A 54 5.72 13.67 6.65
C ARG A 54 4.80 14.62 5.88
N PHE A 55 4.59 14.33 4.61
CA PHE A 55 3.68 15.10 3.77
C PHE A 55 2.23 15.02 4.26
N TYR A 56 1.67 13.84 4.51
CA TYR A 56 0.30 13.69 5.01
C TYR A 56 0.09 14.36 6.37
N HIS A 57 1.05 14.25 7.29
CA HIS A 57 1.01 14.98 8.56
C HIS A 57 1.04 16.49 8.39
N ALA A 58 1.86 17.01 7.46
CA ALA A 58 1.87 18.44 7.14
C ALA A 58 0.52 18.95 6.60
N ARG A 59 -0.32 18.06 6.05
CA ARG A 59 -1.71 18.34 5.63
C ARG A 59 -2.75 17.94 6.68
N ARG A 60 -2.35 17.83 7.94
CA ARG A 60 -3.24 17.54 9.08
C ARG A 60 -3.95 16.18 9.01
N MET A 61 -3.48 15.27 8.15
CA MET A 61 -3.93 13.89 8.20
C MET A 61 -3.28 13.20 9.40
N THR A 62 -4.07 12.40 10.12
CA THR A 62 -3.63 11.62 11.27
C THR A 62 -3.69 10.12 10.96
N ILE A 63 -2.89 9.34 11.67
CA ILE A 63 -2.97 7.87 11.59
C ILE A 63 -4.27 7.46 12.28
N GLY A 64 -5.21 6.92 11.50
CA GLY A 64 -6.52 6.46 11.99
C GLY A 64 -6.61 4.96 12.24
N ALA A 65 -5.76 4.17 11.58
CA ALA A 65 -5.76 2.72 11.64
C ALA A 65 -4.37 2.15 11.28
N LEU A 66 -4.17 0.86 11.55
CA LEU A 66 -3.05 0.07 11.05
C LEU A 66 -3.59 -0.92 10.02
N HIS A 67 -2.91 -1.01 8.88
CA HIS A 67 -3.17 -2.01 7.85
C HIS A 67 -2.41 -3.31 8.18
N PHE A 68 -3.07 -4.46 8.11
CA PHE A 68 -2.48 -5.77 8.37
C PHE A 68 -2.57 -6.64 7.11
N GLY A 69 -1.42 -7.16 6.67
CA GLY A 69 -1.32 -8.17 5.61
C GLY A 69 -0.83 -9.49 6.19
N LEU A 70 -1.36 -10.60 5.66
CA LEU A 70 -0.87 -11.96 5.93
C LEU A 70 -0.45 -12.56 4.60
N ASP A 71 0.83 -12.90 4.48
CA ASP A 71 1.34 -13.61 3.32
C ASP A 71 0.81 -15.05 3.34
N ILE A 72 0.07 -15.43 2.29
CA ILE A 72 -0.36 -16.81 2.09
C ILE A 72 0.64 -17.44 1.12
N ALA A 73 1.54 -18.27 1.64
CA ALA A 73 2.28 -19.16 0.77
C ALA A 73 1.28 -20.15 0.14
N ALA A 74 1.29 -20.26 -1.19
CA ALA A 74 0.79 -21.47 -1.80
C ALA A 74 1.71 -22.60 -1.33
N ASP A 75 1.17 -23.54 -0.58
CA ASP A 75 1.89 -24.72 -0.12
C ASP A 75 2.39 -25.48 -1.35
N THR A 76 3.62 -25.17 -1.77
CA THR A 76 4.30 -25.89 -2.83
C THR A 76 5.32 -26.77 -2.14
N ALA A 77 4.83 -27.81 -1.46
CA ALA A 77 5.65 -28.96 -1.21
C ALA A 77 5.84 -29.68 -2.56
N PRO A 78 7.07 -29.83 -3.09
CA PRO A 78 7.30 -30.86 -4.07
C PRO A 78 7.15 -32.20 -3.36
N ASP A 79 6.06 -32.92 -3.65
CA ASP A 79 5.96 -34.35 -3.38
C ASP A 79 6.97 -35.07 -4.29
N THR A 80 8.24 -35.05 -3.89
CA THR A 80 9.27 -35.89 -4.48
C THR A 80 9.53 -36.99 -3.46
N ALA A 81 8.81 -38.10 -3.61
CA ALA A 81 9.19 -39.37 -3.03
C ALA A 81 10.69 -39.63 -3.30
N PRO A 82 11.43 -40.26 -2.38
CA PRO A 82 12.81 -40.63 -2.67
C PRO A 82 12.81 -41.63 -3.83
N GLU A 83 13.35 -41.22 -4.97
CA GLU A 83 13.75 -42.13 -6.03
C GLU A 83 14.79 -43.09 -5.44
N VAL A 84 14.36 -44.33 -5.21
CA VAL A 84 15.21 -45.42 -4.72
C VAL A 84 16.31 -45.61 -5.74
N ALA A 85 17.54 -45.30 -5.34
CA ALA A 85 18.74 -45.56 -6.14
C ALA A 85 18.76 -47.04 -6.58
N PRO A 86 19.02 -47.35 -7.86
CA PRO A 86 19.29 -48.72 -8.23
C PRO A 86 20.60 -49.17 -7.60
N ASP A 87 20.46 -50.14 -6.71
CA ASP A 87 21.47 -51.09 -6.29
C ASP A 87 22.35 -51.48 -7.48
N THR A 88 23.61 -51.02 -7.47
CA THR A 88 24.64 -51.53 -8.39
C THR A 88 25.81 -52.02 -7.53
N ALA A 89 25.70 -53.29 -7.12
CA ALA A 89 26.81 -54.12 -6.67
C ALA A 89 27.53 -54.75 -7.91
N PRO A 90 28.69 -55.42 -7.76
CA PRO A 90 29.94 -55.04 -8.42
C PRO A 90 30.34 -55.92 -9.63
N GLU A 91 31.21 -55.39 -10.48
CA GLU A 91 32.29 -56.12 -11.18
C GLU A 91 33.58 -55.30 -11.16
#